data_AF-A0A844GE65-F1
#
_entry.id   AF-A0A844GE65-F1
#
_cell.length_a   1.000
_cell.length_b   1.000
_cell.length_c   1.000
_cell.angle_alpha   90.00
_cell.angle_beta   90.00
_cell.angle_gamma   90.00
#
_symmetry.space_group_name_H-M   'P 1'
#
loop_
_entity.id
_entity.type
_entity.pdbx_description
1 polymer ?
#
loop_
_entity_poly.entity_id
_entity_poly.type
_entity_poly.pdbx_seq_one_letter_code
_entity_poly.pdbx_strand_id
1 'polypeptide(L)'
;MVVTPRKTAPSVDAFIGGAPDAGTGASAPVAAKDDGSKTIRKAGKKNIITVSIDPNVLEELDAYSNEMGMSRAAVITYAVKKLLKAY
;
A
#
# COMPACT_ATOMS: atom_id res chain seq x y z
N MET A 1 -3.78 -38.56 34.74
CA MET A 1 -3.70 -37.58 33.63
C MET A 1 -4.97 -36.74 33.68
N VAL A 2 -4.86 -35.45 33.99
CA VAL A 2 -6.01 -34.52 34.01
C VAL A 2 -6.14 -33.93 32.62
N VAL A 3 -7.27 -34.15 31.94
CA VAL A 3 -7.57 -33.57 30.64
C VAL A 3 -8.25 -32.22 30.85
N THR A 4 -7.58 -31.14 30.49
CA THR A 4 -8.14 -29.78 30.51
C THR A 4 -9.12 -29.62 29.34
N PRO A 5 -10.37 -29.16 29.54
CA PRO A 5 -11.31 -28.95 28.45
C PRO A 5 -10.85 -27.81 27.54
N ARG A 6 -11.00 -28.02 26.23
CA ARG A 6 -10.64 -27.05 25.18
C ARG A 6 -11.61 -25.87 25.22
N LYS A 7 -11.06 -24.64 25.25
CA LYS A 7 -11.81 -23.38 25.20
C LYS A 7 -12.72 -23.37 23.95
N THR A 8 -14.01 -23.13 24.16
CA THR A 8 -15.03 -23.06 23.10
C THR A 8 -14.64 -22.06 22.01
N ALA A 9 -14.84 -22.43 20.75
CA ALA A 9 -14.56 -21.58 19.60
C ALA A 9 -15.45 -20.32 19.62
N PRO A 10 -14.93 -19.15 19.19
CA PRO A 10 -15.74 -17.94 19.08
C PRO A 10 -16.88 -18.14 18.08
N SER A 11 -18.02 -17.48 18.34
CA SER A 11 -19.19 -17.52 17.47
C SER A 11 -18.95 -16.81 16.14
N VAL A 12 -19.71 -17.21 15.11
CA VAL A 12 -19.66 -16.62 13.76
C VAL A 12 -19.93 -15.11 13.81
N ASP A 13 -20.86 -14.65 14.65
CA ASP A 13 -21.14 -13.22 14.85
C ASP A 13 -19.93 -12.42 15.36
N ALA A 14 -19.10 -13.02 16.23
CA ALA A 14 -17.88 -12.37 16.73
C ALA A 14 -16.79 -12.26 15.65
N PHE A 15 -16.81 -13.17 14.66
CA PHE A 15 -15.92 -13.09 13.51
C PHE A 15 -16.39 -12.04 12.50
N ILE A 16 -17.69 -12.01 12.19
CA ILE A 16 -18.29 -11.05 11.26
C ILE A 16 -18.14 -9.62 11.80
N GLY A 17 -18.42 -9.39 13.09
CA GLY A 17 -18.32 -8.06 13.70
C GLY A 17 -16.89 -7.55 13.93
N GLY A 18 -15.88 -8.42 13.83
CA GLY A 18 -14.46 -8.05 13.94
C GLY A 18 -13.82 -7.66 12.61
N ALA A 19 -14.55 -7.81 11.50
CA ALA A 19 -14.05 -7.49 10.18
C ALA A 19 -14.02 -5.96 9.97
N PRO A 20 -12.96 -5.40 9.37
CA PRO A 20 -12.81 -3.95 9.19
C PRO A 20 -13.86 -3.32 8.27
N ASP A 21 -14.66 -4.12 7.56
CA ASP A 21 -15.81 -3.71 6.74
C ASP A 21 -17.15 -3.74 7.51
N ALA A 22 -17.21 -4.36 8.69
CA ALA A 22 -18.46 -4.51 9.47
C ALA A 22 -19.01 -3.19 10.04
N GLY A 23 -18.32 -2.07 9.79
CA GLY A 23 -18.81 -0.72 10.05
C GLY A 23 -19.10 0.02 8.75
N THR A 24 -20.37 0.17 8.39
CA THR A 24 -20.91 1.39 7.74
C THR A 24 -22.45 1.34 7.70
N GLY A 25 -23.04 1.34 8.89
CA GLY A 25 -24.47 1.62 9.09
C GLY A 25 -24.69 2.89 9.91
N ALA A 26 -23.97 3.98 9.61
CA ALA A 26 -24.30 5.33 10.07
C ALA A 26 -23.53 6.36 9.24
N SER A 27 -24.27 7.19 8.50
CA SER A 27 -23.74 8.36 7.80
C SER A 27 -23.05 9.31 8.77
N ALA A 28 -21.78 9.63 8.50
CA ALA A 28 -21.13 10.85 8.97
C ALA A 28 -20.12 11.30 7.91
N PRO A 29 -20.19 12.55 7.40
CA PRO A 29 -19.16 13.08 6.54
C PRO A 29 -17.97 13.41 7.45
N VAL A 30 -16.97 12.54 7.50
CA VAL A 30 -15.70 12.88 8.13
C VAL A 30 -14.93 13.77 7.17
N ALA A 31 -14.96 15.06 7.50
CA ALA A 31 -14.22 16.14 6.89
C ALA A 31 -12.83 15.69 6.42
N ALA A 32 -12.58 15.88 5.12
CA ALA A 32 -11.23 15.93 4.58
C ALA A 32 -10.48 17.08 5.28
N LYS A 33 -9.73 16.75 6.32
CA LYS A 33 -8.58 17.55 6.73
C LYS A 33 -7.42 17.12 5.85
N ASP A 34 -7.29 17.85 4.74
CA ASP A 34 -6.03 18.03 4.03
C ASP A 34 -4.96 18.47 5.03
N ASP A 35 -4.12 17.53 5.44
CA ASP A 35 -2.79 17.85 5.96
C ASP A 35 -1.81 16.90 5.26
N GLY A 36 -0.89 17.53 4.53
CA GLY A 36 -0.12 16.90 3.48
C GLY A 36 0.63 15.64 3.91
N SER A 37 0.57 14.64 3.01
CA SER A 37 1.51 13.52 2.95
C SER A 37 1.41 12.49 4.08
N LYS A 38 0.39 11.65 4.02
CA LYS A 38 0.43 10.32 4.66
C LYS A 38 1.36 9.41 3.86
N THR A 39 2.68 9.61 4.02
CA THR A 39 3.65 8.60 3.58
C THR A 39 3.51 7.38 4.48
N ILE A 40 3.30 6.22 3.87
CA ILE A 40 3.29 4.96 4.60
C ILE A 40 4.75 4.67 4.97
N ARG A 41 5.16 5.03 6.20
CA ARG A 41 6.52 4.79 6.70
C ARG A 41 6.70 3.30 7.01
N LYS A 42 7.10 2.51 6.01
CA LYS A 42 7.59 1.15 6.20
C LYS A 42 9.05 1.19 6.63
N ALA A 43 9.48 0.29 7.52
CA ALA A 43 10.85 0.20 8.02
C ALA A 43 11.88 0.15 6.88
N GLY A 44 12.64 1.23 6.72
CA GLY A 44 13.62 1.44 5.67
C GLY A 44 13.75 2.92 5.34
N LYS A 45 14.95 3.40 5.01
CA LYS A 45 15.27 4.82 4.73
C LYS A 45 14.57 5.42 3.50
N LYS A 46 13.55 4.75 2.94
CA LYS A 46 12.91 5.09 1.66
C LYS A 46 11.47 5.50 1.88
N ASN A 47 11.08 6.63 1.30
CA ASN A 47 9.68 7.08 1.28
C ASN A 47 8.94 6.34 0.16
N ILE A 48 7.68 5.97 0.42
CA ILE A 48 6.76 5.43 -0.59
C ILE A 48 5.89 6.58 -1.08
N ILE A 49 5.74 6.69 -2.40
CA ILE A 49 4.84 7.63 -3.05
C ILE A 49 3.85 6.87 -3.93
N THR A 50 2.63 7.36 -4.00
CA THR A 50 1.61 6.93 -4.95
C THR A 50 1.51 7.99 -6.03
N VAL A 51 1.51 7.59 -7.30
CA VAL A 51 1.45 8.50 -8.45
C VAL A 51 0.44 7.98 -9.46
N SER A 52 -0.35 8.89 -10.02
CA SER A 52 -1.20 8.61 -11.18
C SER A 52 -0.37 8.84 -12.46
N ILE A 53 -0.31 7.84 -13.33
CA ILE A 53 0.48 7.84 -14.57
C ILE A 53 -0.41 7.34 -15.71
N ASP A 54 -0.17 7.83 -16.92
CA ASP A 54 -0.84 7.35 -18.14
C ASP A 54 -0.55 5.85 -18.35
N PRO A 55 -1.56 5.03 -18.69
CA PRO A 55 -1.38 3.59 -18.83
C PRO A 55 -0.38 3.21 -19.93
N ASN A 56 -0.29 3.96 -21.02
CA ASN A 56 0.65 3.66 -22.10
C ASN A 56 2.10 3.90 -21.63
N VAL A 57 2.32 4.97 -20.86
CA VAL A 57 3.64 5.26 -20.27
C VAL A 57 4.03 4.19 -19.25
N LEU A 58 3.06 3.64 -18.51
CA LEU A 58 3.33 2.54 -17.59
C LEU A 58 3.77 1.26 -18.33
N GLU A 59 3.15 0.95 -19.47
CA GLU A 59 3.54 -0.20 -20.31
C GLU A 59 4.96 -0.04 -20.87
N GLU A 60 5.29 1.15 -21.38
CA GLU A 60 6.64 1.46 -21.87
C GLU A 60 7.69 1.35 -20.75
N LEU A 61 7.36 1.85 -19.55
CA LEU A 61 8.24 1.75 -18.39
C LEU A 61 8.48 0.29 -17.98
N ASP A 62 7.43 -0.53 -17.98
CA ASP A 62 7.52 -1.95 -17.63
C ASP A 62 8.34 -2.73 -18.68
N ALA A 63 8.15 -2.43 -19.98
CA ALA A 63 8.97 -3.00 -21.05
C ALA A 63 10.46 -2.66 -20.86
N TYR A 64 10.78 -1.39 -20.61
CA TYR A 64 12.15 -0.94 -20.35
C TYR A 64 12.75 -1.57 -19.08
N SER A 65 11.94 -1.73 -18.04
CA SER A 65 12.34 -2.38 -16.79
C SER A 65 12.75 -3.83 -17.02
N ASN A 66 12.00 -4.56 -17.86
CA ASN A 66 12.27 -5.95 -18.21
C ASN A 66 13.54 -6.07 -19.06
N GLU A 67 13.72 -5.20 -20.05
CA GLU A 67 14.91 -5.20 -20.92
C GLU A 67 16.21 -4.95 -20.13
N MET A 68 16.18 -4.01 -19.20
CA MET A 68 17.33 -3.66 -18.36
C MET A 68 17.54 -4.62 -17.17
N GLY A 69 16.63 -5.57 -16.93
CA GLY A 69 16.67 -6.46 -15.77
C GLY A 69 16.58 -5.73 -14.42
N MET A 70 16.00 -4.53 -14.40
CA MET A 70 15.86 -3.70 -13.20
C MET A 70 14.43 -3.79 -12.66
N SER A 71 14.24 -3.49 -11.36
CA SER A 71 12.90 -3.26 -10.83
C SER A 71 12.37 -1.89 -11.28
N ARG A 72 11.05 -1.75 -11.44
CA ARG A 72 10.39 -0.46 -11.78
C ARG A 72 10.87 0.69 -10.89
N ALA A 73 10.96 0.45 -9.58
CA ALA A 73 11.42 1.47 -8.63
C ALA A 73 12.87 1.89 -8.87
N ALA A 74 13.73 0.95 -9.29
CA ALA A 74 15.13 1.25 -9.64
C ALA A 74 15.22 2.05 -10.95
N VAL A 75 14.43 1.72 -11.96
CA VAL A 75 14.34 2.48 -13.22
C VAL A 75 13.89 3.91 -12.94
N ILE A 76 12.81 4.09 -12.17
CA ILE A 76 12.32 5.41 -11.78
C ILE A 76 13.40 6.20 -11.04
N THR A 77 14.08 5.57 -10.07
CA THR A 77 15.18 6.22 -9.33
C THR A 77 16.34 6.61 -10.25
N TYR A 78 16.69 5.75 -11.23
CA TYR A 78 17.73 6.01 -12.20
C TYR A 78 17.37 7.21 -13.09
N ALA A 79 16.15 7.23 -13.64
CA ALA A 79 15.65 8.32 -14.46
C ALA A 79 15.68 9.65 -13.71
N VAL A 80 15.17 9.67 -12.47
CA VAL A 80 15.19 10.86 -11.60
C VAL A 80 16.63 11.34 -11.35
N LYS A 81 17.55 10.43 -11.00
CA LYS A 81 18.97 10.80 -10.80
C LYS A 81 19.64 11.33 -12.07
N LYS A 82 19.32 10.76 -13.22
CA LYS A 82 19.84 11.21 -14.52
C LYS A 82 19.36 12.63 -14.83
N LEU A 83 18.07 12.92 -14.58
CA LEU A 83 17.51 14.26 -14.73
C LEU A 83 18.14 15.27 -13.77
N LEU A 84 18.28 14.91 -12.48
CA LEU A 84 18.88 15.78 -11.47
C LEU A 84 20.37 16.05 -11.66
N LYS A 85 21.10 15.16 -12.33
CA LYS A 85 22.53 15.34 -12.65
C LYS A 85 22.75 16.16 -13.93
N ALA A 86 21.75 16.19 -14.80
CA ALA A 86 21.77 16.98 -16.03
C ALA A 86 21.43 18.47 -15.78
N TYR A 87 21.04 18.81 -14.55
CA TYR A 87 20.82 20.16 -14.03
C TYR A 87 21.92 20.52 -13.03
#